data_AF-A0A3D1Q9R2-F1
#
_entry.id   AF-A0A3D1Q9R2-F1
#
_cell.length_a   1.000
_cell.length_b   1.000
_cell.length_c   1.000
_cell.angle_alpha   90.00
_cell.angle_beta   90.00
_cell.angle_gamma   90.00
#
_symmetry.space_group_name_H-M   'P 1'
#
loop_
_entity.id
_entity.type
_entity.pdbx_description
1 polymer ?
#
loop_
_entity_poly.entity_id
_entity_poly.type
_entity_poly.pdbx_seq_one_letter_code
_entity_poly.pdbx_strand_id
1 'polypeptide(L)'
;AHVEAGLRTRNKYSPFPEEMNRTLTGRLTELHFAPTDTSRENLLAEATAEFKIWVTGNTVIDALLSIIKDDYQFGREFDGIDMSKRLILVTTHRRENWGERMREIYQALLELVEEFPDIAVVFPVHKNPVVRSIAEEMLSGKPRIHLLEPLDYEPFAHLMNISYLVVTDSGGLQEEAPALGKPVLVLRDTTERPEAVTAGTVKLVGTSRRKIYEETKKLLSDPREYDKMARAINPYGDGKAARRIVRELISFLYVRIGAQV
;
A
#
# COMPACT_ATOMS: atom_id res chain seq x y z
N ALA A 1 19.40 -4.46 -14.64
CA ALA A 1 19.22 -3.66 -13.41
C ALA A 1 18.04 -4.22 -12.63
N HIS A 2 17.99 -4.03 -11.32
CA HIS A 2 16.89 -4.45 -10.44
C HIS A 2 16.22 -3.18 -9.88
N VAL A 3 15.00 -2.93 -10.32
CA VAL A 3 14.13 -1.88 -9.81
C VAL A 3 13.46 -2.39 -8.54
N GLU A 4 13.33 -1.53 -7.53
CA GLU A 4 12.85 -1.89 -6.19
C GLU A 4 13.76 -2.90 -5.46
N ALA A 5 15.07 -2.73 -5.62
CA ALA A 5 16.06 -3.60 -4.99
C ALA A 5 16.19 -3.33 -3.48
N GLY A 6 16.44 -4.38 -2.69
CA GLY A 6 16.88 -4.24 -1.30
C GLY A 6 15.82 -4.39 -0.20
N LEU A 7 14.55 -4.66 -0.54
CA LEU A 7 13.55 -5.03 0.47
C LEU A 7 13.90 -6.38 1.09
N ARG A 8 13.85 -6.50 2.43
CA ARG A 8 14.21 -7.74 3.14
C ARG A 8 13.31 -8.00 4.33
N THR A 9 12.94 -9.26 4.50
CA THR A 9 12.41 -9.78 5.79
C THR A 9 13.45 -10.60 6.55
N ARG A 10 14.54 -11.00 5.89
CA ARG A 10 15.59 -11.91 6.39
C ARG A 10 15.08 -13.29 6.78
N ASN A 11 13.86 -13.62 6.36
CA ASN A 11 13.25 -14.92 6.55
C ASN A 11 12.91 -15.53 5.18
N LYS A 12 13.73 -16.49 4.74
CA LYS A 12 13.55 -17.15 3.43
C LYS A 12 12.20 -17.84 3.24
N TYR A 13 11.46 -18.10 4.31
CA TYR A 13 10.15 -18.73 4.27
C TYR A 13 8.99 -17.75 4.49
N SER A 14 9.27 -16.45 4.68
CA SER A 14 8.23 -15.47 4.93
C SER A 14 8.65 -14.06 4.46
N PRO A 15 8.05 -13.53 3.39
CA PRO A 15 7.14 -14.21 2.46
C PRO A 15 7.87 -15.22 1.56
N PHE A 16 7.24 -16.37 1.30
CA PHE A 16 7.75 -17.42 0.41
C PHE A 16 6.93 -17.47 -0.88
N PRO A 17 7.57 -17.43 -2.07
CA PRO A 17 9.03 -17.48 -2.33
C PRO A 17 9.72 -16.11 -2.44
N GLU A 18 9.01 -15.02 -2.17
CA GLU A 18 9.42 -13.67 -2.59
C GLU A 18 10.72 -13.19 -1.94
N GLU A 19 10.99 -13.54 -0.66
CA GLU A 19 12.27 -13.21 -0.01
C GLU A 19 13.46 -13.82 -0.75
N MET A 20 13.35 -15.10 -1.12
CA MET A 20 14.44 -15.77 -1.83
C MET A 20 14.58 -15.20 -3.25
N ASN A 21 13.47 -14.95 -3.95
CA ASN A 21 13.49 -14.39 -5.29
C ASN A 21 14.24 -13.05 -5.34
N ARG A 22 13.89 -12.09 -4.47
CA ARG A 22 14.55 -10.77 -4.47
C ARG A 22 16.00 -10.81 -3.98
N THR A 23 16.33 -11.75 -3.10
CA THR A 23 17.71 -11.97 -2.63
C THR A 23 18.58 -12.51 -3.76
N LEU A 24 18.11 -13.57 -4.45
CA LEU A 24 18.82 -14.17 -5.59
C LEU A 24 18.97 -13.18 -6.75
N THR A 25 17.89 -12.50 -7.15
CA THR A 25 17.96 -11.45 -8.18
C THR A 25 18.95 -10.35 -7.79
N GLY A 26 18.99 -9.95 -6.52
CA GLY A 26 19.96 -8.99 -6.00
C GLY A 26 21.42 -9.41 -6.21
N ARG A 27 21.73 -10.71 -6.14
CA ARG A 27 23.09 -11.25 -6.37
C ARG A 27 23.49 -11.30 -7.84
N LEU A 28 22.52 -11.43 -8.73
CA LEU A 28 22.74 -11.53 -10.18
C LEU A 28 22.75 -10.15 -10.88
N THR A 29 22.44 -9.09 -10.14
CA THR A 29 22.20 -7.76 -10.68
C THR A 29 23.45 -6.88 -10.62
N GLU A 30 23.66 -6.06 -11.66
CA GLU A 30 24.76 -5.09 -11.72
C GLU A 30 24.41 -3.69 -11.19
N LEU A 31 23.14 -3.27 -11.32
CA LEU A 31 22.64 -1.96 -10.88
C LEU A 31 21.38 -2.13 -10.05
N HIS A 32 21.38 -1.56 -8.85
CA HIS A 32 20.32 -1.69 -7.86
C HIS A 32 19.66 -0.34 -7.63
N PHE A 33 18.37 -0.24 -7.92
CA PHE A 33 17.56 0.95 -7.68
C PHE A 33 16.72 0.70 -6.44
N ALA A 34 17.21 1.17 -5.30
CA ALA A 34 16.60 1.00 -4.00
C ALA A 34 15.49 2.05 -3.78
N PRO A 35 14.32 1.67 -3.25
CA PRO A 35 13.26 2.63 -2.98
C PRO A 35 13.59 3.56 -1.80
N THR A 36 14.33 3.06 -0.80
CA THR A 36 14.61 3.74 0.46
C THR A 36 16.08 3.59 0.88
N ASP A 37 16.54 4.43 1.81
CA ASP A 37 17.85 4.27 2.45
C ASP A 37 17.97 2.94 3.20
N THR A 38 16.90 2.48 3.85
CA THR A 38 16.85 1.15 4.48
C THR A 38 17.08 0.02 3.47
N SER A 39 16.51 0.14 2.27
CA SER A 39 16.74 -0.84 1.20
C SER A 39 18.20 -0.80 0.70
N ARG A 40 18.81 0.39 0.62
CA ARG A 40 20.24 0.54 0.34
C ARG A 40 21.08 -0.11 1.44
N GLU A 41 20.77 0.12 2.72
CA GLU A 41 21.47 -0.48 3.86
C GLU A 41 21.39 -2.00 3.87
N ASN A 42 20.23 -2.57 3.50
CA ASN A 42 20.08 -4.03 3.36
C ASN A 42 21.01 -4.60 2.28
N LEU A 43 21.13 -3.92 1.12
CA LEU A 43 22.03 -4.33 0.04
C LEU A 43 23.50 -4.23 0.46
N LEU A 44 23.88 -3.17 1.18
CA LEU A 44 25.22 -2.99 1.73
C LEU A 44 25.56 -4.06 2.78
N ALA A 45 24.62 -4.39 3.67
CA ALA A 45 24.77 -5.48 4.65
C ALA A 45 24.95 -6.85 3.98
N GLU A 46 24.45 -7.00 2.76
CA GLU A 46 24.67 -8.15 1.90
C GLU A 46 25.98 -8.09 1.11
N ALA A 47 26.85 -7.10 1.33
CA ALA A 47 28.10 -6.87 0.59
C ALA A 47 27.88 -6.56 -0.91
N THR A 48 26.74 -5.96 -1.26
CA THR A 48 26.58 -5.31 -2.57
C THR A 48 27.47 -4.06 -2.59
N ALA A 49 28.28 -3.89 -3.63
CA ALA A 49 29.19 -2.75 -3.73
C ALA A 49 28.40 -1.42 -3.80
N GLU A 50 28.80 -0.43 -3.01
CA GLU A 50 28.06 0.83 -2.84
C GLU A 50 27.84 1.58 -4.16
N PHE A 51 28.84 1.61 -5.04
CA PHE A 51 28.75 2.26 -6.35
C PHE A 51 27.74 1.62 -7.32
N LYS A 52 27.13 0.48 -6.94
CA LYS A 52 26.07 -0.21 -7.69
C LYS A 52 24.67 0.12 -7.17
N ILE A 53 24.54 0.94 -6.14
CA ILE A 53 23.27 1.18 -5.44
C ILE A 53 22.87 2.65 -5.54
N TRP A 54 21.65 2.91 -6.00
CA TRP A 54 21.06 4.25 -6.04
C TRP A 54 19.72 4.24 -5.32
N VAL A 55 19.51 5.20 -4.42
CA VAL A 55 18.19 5.43 -3.82
C VAL A 55 17.36 6.29 -4.78
N THR A 56 16.35 5.68 -5.38
CA THR A 56 15.55 6.31 -6.45
C THR A 56 14.14 6.69 -6.00
N GLY A 57 13.64 6.13 -4.91
CA GLY A 57 12.21 6.01 -4.68
C GLY A 57 11.63 4.79 -5.42
N ASN A 58 10.39 4.45 -5.12
CA ASN A 58 9.63 3.38 -5.74
C ASN A 58 8.83 3.94 -6.94
N THR A 59 8.91 3.25 -8.08
CA THR A 59 8.20 3.55 -9.32
C THR A 59 6.68 3.43 -9.21
N VAL A 60 6.15 2.75 -8.18
CA VAL A 60 4.71 2.71 -7.92
C VAL A 60 4.13 4.11 -7.69
N ILE A 61 4.92 5.03 -7.12
CA ILE A 61 4.50 6.42 -6.91
C ILE A 61 4.43 7.19 -8.24
N ASP A 62 5.40 6.96 -9.13
CA ASP A 62 5.39 7.52 -10.49
C ASP A 62 4.14 7.04 -11.24
N ALA A 63 3.84 5.74 -11.19
CA ALA A 63 2.66 5.15 -11.82
C ALA A 63 1.38 5.77 -11.27
N LEU A 64 1.24 5.80 -9.94
CA LEU A 64 0.08 6.37 -9.26
C LEU A 64 -0.18 7.81 -9.66
N LEU A 65 0.82 8.69 -9.54
CA LEU A 65 0.66 10.10 -9.85
C LEU A 65 0.43 10.36 -11.35
N SER A 66 0.85 9.45 -12.22
CA SER A 66 0.61 9.56 -13.67
C SER A 66 -0.84 9.24 -14.08
N ILE A 67 -1.56 8.46 -13.28
CA ILE A 67 -2.93 8.03 -13.59
C ILE A 67 -3.99 8.89 -12.91
N ILE A 68 -3.69 9.52 -11.77
CA ILE A 68 -4.63 10.39 -11.08
C ILE A 68 -4.97 11.62 -11.93
N LYS A 69 -6.27 11.92 -12.00
CA LYS A 69 -6.93 12.98 -12.77
C LYS A 69 -8.02 13.57 -11.88
N ASP A 70 -8.19 14.88 -11.93
CA ASP A 70 -9.17 15.61 -11.12
C ASP A 70 -10.62 15.35 -11.59
N ASP A 71 -10.83 15.08 -12.87
CA ASP A 71 -12.13 14.94 -13.53
C ASP A 71 -12.51 13.48 -13.83
N TYR A 72 -11.92 12.52 -13.11
CA TYR A 72 -12.17 11.10 -13.31
C TYR A 72 -13.66 10.75 -13.14
N GLN A 73 -14.20 10.06 -14.14
CA GLN A 73 -15.57 9.59 -14.13
C GLN A 73 -15.60 8.12 -13.70
N PHE A 74 -16.12 7.86 -12.51
CA PHE A 74 -16.32 6.51 -12.02
C PHE A 74 -17.35 5.77 -12.89
N GLY A 75 -17.06 4.50 -13.18
CA GLY A 75 -17.95 3.63 -13.95
C GLY A 75 -19.17 3.17 -13.15
N ARG A 76 -20.03 2.39 -13.81
CA ARG A 76 -21.29 1.88 -13.24
C ARG A 76 -21.08 0.96 -12.04
N GLU A 77 -19.89 0.39 -11.90
CA GLU A 77 -19.52 -0.40 -10.74
C GLU A 77 -19.52 0.40 -9.43
N PHE A 78 -19.56 1.73 -9.50
CA PHE A 78 -19.69 2.63 -8.34
C PHE A 78 -21.11 3.20 -8.16
N ASP A 79 -22.08 2.78 -8.98
CA ASP A 79 -23.47 3.24 -8.87
C ASP A 79 -24.04 2.93 -7.48
N GLY A 80 -24.68 3.91 -6.85
CA GLY A 80 -25.25 3.78 -5.51
C GLY A 80 -24.28 4.03 -4.36
N ILE A 81 -23.01 4.34 -4.64
CA ILE A 81 -22.05 4.80 -3.62
C ILE A 81 -22.18 6.32 -3.49
N ASP A 82 -22.49 6.77 -2.28
CA ASP A 82 -22.50 8.20 -1.95
C ASP A 82 -21.07 8.72 -1.75
N MET A 83 -20.48 9.24 -2.82
CA MET A 83 -19.11 9.79 -2.85
C MET A 83 -18.94 11.08 -2.02
N SER A 84 -20.03 11.67 -1.50
CA SER A 84 -19.94 12.83 -0.61
C SER A 84 -19.56 12.44 0.84
N LYS A 85 -19.71 11.16 1.19
CA LYS A 85 -19.31 10.62 2.49
C LYS A 85 -17.79 10.47 2.60
N ARG A 86 -17.31 10.40 3.83
CA ARG A 86 -15.93 9.99 4.11
C ARG A 86 -15.78 8.51 3.80
N LEU A 87 -15.16 8.19 2.67
CA LEU A 87 -15.00 6.79 2.25
C LEU A 87 -13.85 6.11 3.01
N ILE A 88 -14.11 4.93 3.54
CA ILE A 88 -13.10 4.02 4.07
C ILE A 88 -12.87 2.94 3.01
N LEU A 89 -11.71 2.99 2.35
CA LEU A 89 -11.30 1.95 1.42
C LEU A 89 -10.76 0.77 2.21
N VAL A 90 -11.37 -0.40 2.00
CA VAL A 90 -10.95 -1.65 2.64
C VAL A 90 -10.40 -2.61 1.60
N THR A 91 -9.30 -3.28 1.93
CA THR A 91 -8.85 -4.46 1.17
C THR A 91 -8.35 -5.53 2.14
N THR A 92 -8.85 -6.74 2.02
CA THR A 92 -8.35 -7.92 2.75
C THR A 92 -8.14 -9.07 1.77
N HIS A 93 -6.96 -9.70 1.77
CA HIS A 93 -6.64 -10.83 0.88
C HIS A 93 -5.59 -11.78 1.47
N ARG A 94 -4.85 -11.37 2.49
CA ARG A 94 -3.77 -12.14 3.09
C ARG A 94 -4.31 -13.40 3.77
N ARG A 95 -3.65 -14.54 3.53
CA ARG A 95 -4.08 -15.86 4.03
C ARG A 95 -4.06 -15.92 5.55
N GLU A 96 -3.10 -15.25 6.18
CA GLU A 96 -2.96 -15.16 7.62
C GLU A 96 -4.15 -14.47 8.32
N ASN A 97 -4.99 -13.76 7.57
CA ASN A 97 -6.18 -13.08 8.07
C ASN A 97 -7.47 -13.90 7.89
N TRP A 98 -7.44 -15.02 7.17
CA TRP A 98 -8.66 -15.79 6.88
C TRP A 98 -9.29 -16.40 8.14
N GLY A 99 -10.62 -16.54 8.12
CA GLY A 99 -11.38 -17.07 9.25
C GLY A 99 -11.67 -16.01 10.30
N GLU A 100 -11.39 -16.32 11.57
CA GLU A 100 -11.83 -15.51 12.71
C GLU A 100 -11.27 -14.08 12.69
N ARG A 101 -10.01 -13.92 12.29
CA ARG A 101 -9.38 -12.60 12.18
C ARG A 101 -10.10 -11.68 11.19
N MET A 102 -10.61 -12.23 10.09
CA MET A 102 -11.39 -11.48 9.11
C MET A 102 -12.76 -11.07 9.68
N ARG A 103 -13.39 -11.96 10.46
CA ARG A 103 -14.65 -11.65 11.15
C ARG A 103 -14.47 -10.52 12.14
N GLU A 104 -13.39 -10.53 12.91
CA GLU A 104 -13.03 -9.44 13.83
C GLU A 104 -12.85 -8.10 13.11
N ILE A 105 -12.18 -8.09 11.94
CA ILE A 105 -12.03 -6.89 11.10
C ILE A 105 -13.41 -6.37 10.68
N TYR A 106 -14.26 -7.24 10.14
CA TYR A 106 -15.58 -6.84 9.61
C TYR A 106 -16.55 -6.39 10.70
N GLN A 107 -16.46 -6.99 11.89
CA GLN A 107 -17.23 -6.56 13.05
C GLN A 107 -16.87 -5.12 13.47
N ALA A 108 -15.58 -4.75 13.43
CA ALA A 108 -15.16 -3.38 13.70
C ALA A 108 -15.69 -2.40 12.64
N LEU A 109 -15.71 -2.79 11.36
CA LEU A 109 -16.28 -1.97 10.29
C LEU A 109 -17.79 -1.74 10.47
N LEU A 110 -18.54 -2.77 10.89
CA LEU A 110 -19.96 -2.66 11.18
C LEU A 110 -20.22 -1.65 12.30
N GLU A 111 -19.46 -1.72 13.40
CA GLU A 111 -19.58 -0.75 14.52
C GLU A 111 -19.26 0.68 14.09
N LEU A 112 -18.21 0.87 13.28
CA LEU A 112 -17.85 2.19 12.77
C LEU A 112 -18.95 2.77 11.89
N VAL A 113 -19.54 1.96 11.02
CA VAL A 113 -20.63 2.40 10.14
C VAL A 113 -21.90 2.69 10.93
N GLU A 114 -22.15 2.01 12.05
CA GLU A 114 -23.27 2.32 12.96
C GLU A 114 -23.05 3.64 13.72
N GLU A 115 -21.83 3.89 14.21
CA GLU A 115 -21.52 5.08 15.01
C GLU A 115 -21.34 6.36 14.18
N PHE A 116 -20.81 6.27 12.96
CA PHE A 116 -20.51 7.43 12.11
C PHE A 116 -21.44 7.46 10.88
N PRO A 117 -22.54 8.25 10.90
CA PRO A 117 -23.50 8.27 9.78
C PRO A 117 -22.95 8.83 8.46
N ASP A 118 -21.84 9.56 8.53
CA ASP A 118 -21.21 10.29 7.44
C ASP A 118 -20.04 9.53 6.79
N ILE A 119 -19.80 8.26 7.19
CA ILE A 119 -18.84 7.38 6.52
C ILE A 119 -19.54 6.37 5.61
N ALA A 120 -18.82 5.87 4.60
CA ALA A 120 -19.18 4.66 3.86
C ALA A 120 -17.95 3.79 3.68
N VAL A 121 -18.13 2.46 3.73
CA VAL A 121 -17.08 1.49 3.47
C VAL A 121 -17.17 1.05 2.02
N VAL A 122 -16.07 1.15 1.28
CA VAL A 122 -15.98 0.62 -0.09
C VAL A 122 -14.93 -0.49 -0.09
N PHE A 123 -15.34 -1.69 -0.50
CA PHE A 123 -14.52 -2.88 -0.41
C PHE A 123 -14.54 -3.68 -1.72
N PRO A 124 -13.51 -3.50 -2.58
CA PRO A 124 -13.25 -4.38 -3.71
C PRO A 124 -12.83 -5.78 -3.23
N VAL A 125 -13.77 -6.74 -3.25
CA VAL A 125 -13.60 -8.04 -2.60
C VAL A 125 -12.75 -8.97 -3.47
N HIS A 126 -11.66 -9.48 -2.90
CA HIS A 126 -10.77 -10.41 -3.60
C HIS A 126 -11.52 -11.62 -4.18
N LYS A 127 -11.09 -12.16 -5.33
CA LYS A 127 -11.73 -13.32 -6.01
C LYS A 127 -11.70 -14.63 -5.22
N ASN A 128 -11.06 -14.65 -4.05
CA ASN A 128 -10.88 -15.89 -3.31
C ASN A 128 -12.22 -16.25 -2.64
N PRO A 129 -12.74 -17.48 -2.84
CA PRO A 129 -14.03 -17.88 -2.28
C PRO A 129 -14.15 -17.71 -0.77
N VAL A 130 -13.06 -17.93 -0.02
CA VAL A 130 -13.04 -17.78 1.44
C VAL A 130 -13.24 -16.32 1.86
N VAL A 131 -12.59 -15.39 1.14
CA VAL A 131 -12.74 -13.95 1.41
C VAL A 131 -14.14 -13.50 1.05
N ARG A 132 -14.64 -13.91 -0.12
CA ARG A 132 -15.99 -13.59 -0.59
C ARG A 132 -17.07 -14.09 0.34
N SER A 133 -17.02 -15.36 0.74
CA SER A 133 -18.07 -15.94 1.58
C SER A 133 -18.20 -15.21 2.91
N ILE A 134 -17.09 -14.88 3.56
CA ILE A 134 -17.10 -14.15 4.85
C ILE A 134 -17.58 -12.69 4.65
N ALA A 135 -17.13 -12.02 3.58
CA ALA A 135 -17.55 -10.66 3.28
C ALA A 135 -19.05 -10.59 2.97
N GLU A 136 -19.56 -11.49 2.11
CA GLU A 136 -20.97 -11.58 1.78
C GLU A 136 -21.83 -11.90 3.01
N GLU A 137 -21.41 -12.87 3.83
CA GLU A 137 -22.13 -13.27 5.05
C GLU A 137 -22.29 -12.10 6.04
N MET A 138 -21.23 -11.30 6.26
CA MET A 138 -21.22 -10.28 7.31
C MET A 138 -21.62 -8.88 6.84
N LEU A 139 -21.29 -8.53 5.60
CA LEU A 139 -21.33 -7.15 5.12
C LEU A 139 -22.38 -6.90 4.04
N SER A 140 -22.91 -7.95 3.40
CA SER A 140 -23.92 -7.78 2.33
C SER A 140 -25.22 -7.19 2.86
N GLY A 141 -25.89 -6.39 2.02
CA GLY A 141 -27.17 -5.74 2.34
C GLY A 141 -27.08 -4.57 3.32
N LYS A 142 -25.87 -4.18 3.77
CA LYS A 142 -25.67 -3.02 4.66
C LYS A 142 -25.63 -1.73 3.81
N PRO A 143 -26.51 -0.73 4.04
CA PRO A 143 -26.68 0.41 3.13
C PRO A 143 -25.44 1.28 2.87
N ARG A 144 -24.46 1.28 3.78
CA ARG A 144 -23.23 2.08 3.69
C ARG A 144 -21.97 1.22 3.58
N ILE A 145 -22.13 -0.06 3.22
CA ILE A 145 -21.01 -0.96 2.94
C ILE A 145 -21.19 -1.50 1.53
N HIS A 146 -20.27 -1.12 0.66
CA HIS A 146 -20.33 -1.40 -0.77
C HIS A 146 -19.28 -2.46 -1.10
N LEU A 147 -19.74 -3.69 -1.27
CA LEU A 147 -18.92 -4.80 -1.76
C LEU A 147 -18.85 -4.69 -3.29
N LEU A 148 -17.65 -4.45 -3.81
CA LEU A 148 -17.39 -4.34 -5.24
C LEU A 148 -16.67 -5.58 -5.76
N GLU A 149 -16.82 -5.85 -7.05
CA GLU A 149 -15.89 -6.74 -7.75
C GLU A 149 -14.46 -6.13 -7.74
N PRO A 150 -13.41 -6.96 -7.83
CA PRO A 150 -12.04 -6.45 -7.94
C PRO A 150 -11.92 -5.46 -9.09
N LEU A 151 -11.39 -4.29 -8.78
CA LEU A 151 -11.24 -3.18 -9.71
C LEU A 151 -9.92 -3.31 -10.48
N ASP A 152 -9.93 -2.81 -11.72
CA ASP A 152 -8.70 -2.50 -12.44
C ASP A 152 -7.94 -1.35 -11.76
N TYR A 153 -6.66 -1.17 -12.11
CA TYR A 153 -5.78 -0.26 -11.38
C TYR A 153 -6.23 1.20 -11.42
N GLU A 154 -6.65 1.72 -12.58
CA GLU A 154 -7.09 3.11 -12.73
C GLU A 154 -8.30 3.44 -11.81
N PRO A 155 -9.46 2.76 -11.90
CA PRO A 155 -10.58 3.02 -10.99
C PRO A 155 -10.22 2.83 -9.51
N PHE A 156 -9.36 1.86 -9.21
CA PHE A 156 -8.89 1.62 -7.84
C PHE A 156 -8.06 2.78 -7.29
N ALA A 157 -7.12 3.31 -8.08
CA ALA A 157 -6.29 4.43 -7.68
C ALA A 157 -7.12 5.71 -7.46
N HIS A 158 -8.11 5.96 -8.32
CA HIS A 158 -9.03 7.09 -8.12
C HIS A 158 -9.92 6.91 -6.89
N LEU A 159 -10.43 5.70 -6.63
CA LEU A 159 -11.16 5.38 -5.40
C LEU A 159 -10.28 5.66 -4.17
N MET A 160 -9.02 5.23 -4.20
CA MET A 160 -8.06 5.53 -3.14
C MET A 160 -7.82 7.04 -2.99
N ASN A 161 -7.72 7.79 -4.09
CA ASN A 161 -7.53 9.24 -4.09
C ASN A 161 -8.69 10.02 -3.47
N ILE A 162 -9.93 9.55 -3.64
CA ILE A 162 -11.10 10.19 -3.00
C ILE A 162 -11.38 9.64 -1.60
N SER A 163 -10.72 8.55 -1.20
CA SER A 163 -10.92 7.96 0.12
C SER A 163 -10.45 8.88 1.24
N TYR A 164 -11.10 8.80 2.40
CA TYR A 164 -10.70 9.50 3.60
C TYR A 164 -9.54 8.79 4.28
N LEU A 165 -9.61 7.46 4.43
CA LEU A 165 -8.52 6.62 4.93
C LEU A 165 -8.59 5.23 4.31
N VAL A 166 -7.50 4.47 4.44
CA VAL A 166 -7.36 3.10 3.92
C VAL A 166 -7.16 2.12 5.07
N VAL A 167 -7.90 1.02 5.08
CA VAL A 167 -7.75 -0.10 6.04
C VAL A 167 -7.39 -1.36 5.27
N THR A 168 -6.16 -1.85 5.41
CA THR A 168 -5.61 -2.81 4.44
C THR A 168 -4.62 -3.82 5.01
N ASP A 169 -4.55 -5.01 4.41
CA ASP A 169 -3.43 -5.96 4.58
C ASP A 169 -2.47 -6.01 3.37
N SER A 170 -2.66 -5.08 2.42
CA SER A 170 -1.82 -4.92 1.22
C SER A 170 -0.49 -4.27 1.53
N GLY A 171 0.54 -4.79 0.87
CA GLY A 171 1.87 -4.20 0.88
C GLY A 171 1.91 -2.92 0.05
N GLY A 172 1.49 -2.98 -1.21
CA GLY A 172 1.57 -1.84 -2.15
C GLY A 172 0.81 -0.60 -1.66
N LEU A 173 -0.35 -0.79 -1.02
CA LEU A 173 -1.13 0.31 -0.48
C LEU A 173 -0.46 1.08 0.65
N GLN A 174 0.50 0.47 1.35
CA GLN A 174 1.31 1.19 2.36
C GLN A 174 2.28 2.18 1.71
N GLU A 175 2.57 2.01 0.42
CA GLU A 175 3.44 2.91 -0.35
C GLU A 175 2.60 3.93 -1.12
N GLU A 176 1.50 3.50 -1.73
CA GLU A 176 0.69 4.32 -2.63
C GLU A 176 -0.23 5.31 -1.89
N ALA A 177 -1.00 4.83 -0.92
CA ALA A 177 -2.00 5.66 -0.25
C ALA A 177 -1.38 6.89 0.46
N PRO A 178 -0.20 6.80 1.11
CA PRO A 178 0.48 7.97 1.65
C PRO A 178 0.90 9.01 0.60
N ALA A 179 1.20 8.62 -0.64
CA ALA A 179 1.51 9.59 -1.70
C ALA A 179 0.31 10.46 -2.08
N LEU A 180 -0.90 10.00 -1.78
CA LEU A 180 -2.16 10.74 -1.95
C LEU A 180 -2.63 11.41 -0.64
N GLY A 181 -1.77 11.42 0.39
CA GLY A 181 -2.08 11.97 1.70
C GLY A 181 -3.15 11.19 2.47
N LYS A 182 -3.30 9.88 2.21
CA LYS A 182 -4.31 9.05 2.86
C LYS A 182 -3.70 8.28 4.03
N PRO A 183 -4.19 8.47 5.27
CA PRO A 183 -3.78 7.64 6.40
C PRO A 183 -4.09 6.17 6.15
N VAL A 184 -3.17 5.29 6.55
CA VAL A 184 -3.30 3.84 6.34
C VAL A 184 -3.23 3.08 7.66
N LEU A 185 -4.26 2.28 7.94
CA LEU A 185 -4.29 1.32 9.04
C LEU A 185 -4.02 -0.09 8.49
N VAL A 186 -2.91 -0.69 8.92
CA VAL A 186 -2.45 -1.98 8.42
C VAL A 186 -2.94 -3.13 9.30
N LEU A 187 -3.69 -4.04 8.68
CA LEU A 187 -4.30 -5.22 9.28
C LEU A 187 -3.31 -6.38 9.44
N ARG A 188 -2.10 -6.07 9.92
CA ARG A 188 -1.01 -7.03 10.14
C ARG A 188 -0.28 -6.68 11.44
N ASP A 189 0.24 -7.70 12.11
CA ASP A 189 1.07 -7.52 13.31
C ASP A 189 2.51 -7.11 12.98
N THR A 190 2.96 -7.43 11.76
CA THR A 190 4.30 -7.11 11.25
C THR A 190 4.23 -6.63 9.80
N THR A 191 5.23 -5.88 9.36
CA THR A 191 5.33 -5.39 7.98
C THR A 191 6.77 -5.42 7.49
N GLU A 192 6.96 -5.70 6.20
CA GLU A 192 8.21 -5.54 5.46
C GLU A 192 8.52 -4.08 5.08
N ARG A 193 7.66 -3.13 5.51
CA ARG A 193 7.72 -1.69 5.26
C ARG A 193 7.87 -0.88 6.54
N PRO A 194 8.97 -1.07 7.31
CA PRO A 194 9.17 -0.36 8.57
C PRO A 194 9.31 1.16 8.39
N GLU A 195 9.71 1.62 7.19
CA GLU A 195 9.86 3.04 6.89
C GLU A 195 8.51 3.77 6.97
N ALA A 196 7.43 3.17 6.47
CA ALA A 196 6.08 3.73 6.52
C ALA A 196 5.59 3.95 7.96
N VAL A 197 5.90 2.99 8.84
CA VAL A 197 5.55 3.06 10.27
C VAL A 197 6.38 4.15 10.95
N THR A 198 7.68 4.21 10.65
CA THR A 198 8.61 5.20 11.22
C THR A 198 8.27 6.62 10.76
N ALA A 199 7.88 6.79 9.51
CA ALA A 199 7.44 8.07 8.95
C ALA A 199 6.09 8.54 9.49
N GLY A 200 5.30 7.64 10.09
CA GLY A 200 3.96 7.94 10.59
C GLY A 200 2.88 8.00 9.51
N THR A 201 3.17 7.59 8.27
CA THR A 201 2.17 7.50 7.19
C THR A 201 1.25 6.29 7.35
N VAL A 202 1.75 5.26 8.04
CA VAL A 202 1.07 3.97 8.27
C VAL A 202 1.05 3.64 9.76
N LYS A 203 -0.01 2.97 10.22
CA LYS A 203 -0.09 2.40 11.57
C LYS A 203 -0.48 0.93 11.55
N LEU A 204 0.31 0.07 12.22
CA LEU A 204 -0.01 -1.35 12.39
C LEU A 204 -1.10 -1.54 13.47
N VAL A 205 -2.28 -1.98 13.04
CA VAL A 205 -3.42 -2.22 13.93
C VAL A 205 -3.66 -3.71 14.19
N GLY A 206 -3.03 -4.60 13.45
CA GLY A 206 -3.27 -6.05 13.55
C GLY A 206 -4.71 -6.39 13.16
N THR A 207 -5.25 -7.49 13.68
CA THR A 207 -6.59 -7.97 13.32
C THR A 207 -7.58 -7.95 14.49
N SER A 208 -7.26 -7.22 15.57
CA SER A 208 -8.17 -7.12 16.72
C SER A 208 -9.28 -6.14 16.43
N ARG A 209 -10.54 -6.58 16.56
CA ARG A 209 -11.73 -5.73 16.42
C ARG A 209 -11.59 -4.43 17.19
N ARG A 210 -11.28 -4.52 18.49
CA ARG A 210 -11.16 -3.36 19.39
C ARG A 210 -10.11 -2.35 18.88
N LYS A 211 -8.92 -2.84 18.52
CA LYS A 211 -7.83 -1.96 18.07
C LYS A 211 -8.14 -1.30 16.72
N ILE A 212 -8.73 -2.04 15.79
CA ILE A 212 -9.17 -1.49 14.49
C ILE A 212 -10.22 -0.39 14.71
N TYR A 213 -11.24 -0.68 15.53
CA TYR A 213 -12.29 0.27 15.86
C TYR A 213 -11.72 1.54 16.52
N GLU A 214 -10.92 1.40 17.59
CA GLU A 214 -10.34 2.54 18.33
C GLU A 214 -9.47 3.44 17.45
N GLU A 215 -8.60 2.84 16.63
CA GLU A 215 -7.67 3.60 15.78
C GLU A 215 -8.38 4.26 14.60
N THR A 216 -9.38 3.58 14.01
CA THR A 216 -10.19 4.19 12.95
C THR A 216 -11.04 5.33 13.50
N LYS A 217 -11.72 5.11 14.63
CA LYS A 217 -12.49 6.13 15.35
C LYS A 217 -11.65 7.35 15.68
N LYS A 218 -10.41 7.15 16.13
CA LYS A 218 -9.48 8.24 16.42
C LYS A 218 -9.20 9.10 15.18
N LEU A 219 -8.93 8.49 14.02
CA LEU A 219 -8.73 9.23 12.76
C LEU A 219 -10.01 9.88 12.22
N LEU A 220 -11.17 9.32 12.52
CA LEU A 220 -12.47 9.90 12.16
C LEU A 220 -12.90 11.06 13.07
N SER A 221 -12.41 11.12 14.31
CA SER A 221 -12.90 12.06 15.33
C SER A 221 -11.89 13.15 15.70
N ASP A 222 -10.59 12.93 15.48
CA ASP A 222 -9.53 13.88 15.79
C ASP A 222 -8.81 14.33 14.51
N PRO A 223 -9.14 15.52 13.97
CA PRO A 223 -8.49 16.07 12.80
C PRO A 223 -6.97 16.23 12.95
N ARG A 224 -6.45 16.44 14.16
CA ARG A 224 -5.00 16.58 14.38
C ARG A 224 -4.29 15.25 14.20
N GLU A 225 -4.89 14.16 14.67
CA GLU A 225 -4.34 12.82 14.50
C GLU A 225 -4.43 12.35 13.05
N TYR A 226 -5.51 12.73 12.35
CA TYR A 226 -5.62 12.55 10.91
C TYR A 226 -4.52 13.32 10.15
N ASP A 227 -4.41 14.63 10.38
CA ASP A 227 -3.44 15.50 9.71
C ASP A 227 -1.99 15.06 9.93
N LYS A 228 -1.66 14.52 11.11
CA LYS A 228 -0.33 13.96 11.40
C LYS A 228 0.05 12.84 10.42
N MET A 229 -0.89 11.96 10.08
CA MET A 229 -0.64 10.87 9.13
C MET A 229 -0.75 11.34 7.68
N ALA A 230 -1.78 12.14 7.37
CA ALA A 230 -2.07 12.61 6.02
C ALA A 230 -0.96 13.53 5.46
N ARG A 231 -0.28 14.29 6.32
CA ARG A 231 0.80 15.21 5.94
C ARG A 231 2.21 14.63 6.18
N ALA A 232 2.31 13.41 6.68
CA ALA A 232 3.60 12.76 6.84
C ALA A 232 4.26 12.52 5.47
N ILE A 233 5.59 12.66 5.42
CA ILE A 233 6.34 12.50 4.18
C ILE A 233 6.37 11.02 3.82
N ASN A 234 5.92 10.68 2.60
CA ASN A 234 6.00 9.32 2.11
C ASN A 234 7.48 8.92 1.91
N PRO A 235 7.99 7.91 2.63
CA PRO A 235 9.40 7.52 2.52
C PRO A 235 9.71 6.81 1.21
N TYR A 236 8.69 6.34 0.47
CA TYR A 236 8.87 5.55 -0.76
C TYR A 236 9.00 6.40 -2.03
N GLY A 237 8.93 7.73 -1.94
CA GLY A 237 9.33 8.59 -3.06
C GLY A 237 8.37 9.72 -3.40
N ASP A 238 8.77 10.49 -4.41
CA ASP A 238 8.15 11.75 -4.85
C ASP A 238 7.60 11.67 -6.29
N GLY A 239 7.42 10.46 -6.82
CA GLY A 239 6.93 10.23 -8.19
C GLY A 239 7.94 10.57 -9.29
N LYS A 240 9.24 10.53 -8.99
CA LYS A 240 10.32 10.77 -9.95
C LYS A 240 11.33 9.63 -10.03
N ALA A 241 10.99 8.44 -9.52
CA ALA A 241 11.88 7.30 -9.48
C ALA A 241 12.29 6.85 -10.89
N ALA A 242 11.36 6.78 -11.84
CA ALA A 242 11.65 6.39 -13.22
C ALA A 242 12.65 7.34 -13.88
N ARG A 243 12.52 8.65 -13.65
CA ARG A 243 13.46 9.65 -14.16
C ARG A 243 14.86 9.49 -13.57
N ARG A 244 14.97 9.19 -12.28
CA ARG A 244 16.27 8.89 -11.63
C ARG A 244 16.88 7.62 -12.22
N ILE A 245 16.09 6.55 -12.35
CA ILE A 245 16.53 5.26 -12.91
C ILE A 245 17.08 5.44 -14.33
N VAL A 246 16.34 6.10 -15.22
CA VAL A 246 16.77 6.33 -16.61
C VAL A 246 18.08 7.11 -16.66
N ARG A 247 18.24 8.14 -15.82
CA ARG A 247 19.48 8.91 -15.74
C ARG A 247 20.69 8.03 -15.38
N GLU A 248 20.56 7.17 -14.38
CA GLU A 248 21.66 6.29 -13.96
C GLU A 248 21.96 5.20 -15.01
N LEU A 249 20.93 4.67 -15.68
CA LEU A 249 21.11 3.73 -16.79
C LEU A 249 21.88 4.34 -17.95
N ILE A 250 21.53 5.58 -18.35
CA ILE A 250 22.24 6.30 -19.41
C ILE A 250 23.70 6.52 -19.01
N SER A 251 23.95 6.98 -17.78
CA SER A 251 25.31 7.17 -17.24
C SER A 251 26.13 5.88 -17.29
N PHE A 252 25.56 4.77 -16.82
CA PHE A 252 26.21 3.47 -16.83
C PHE A 252 26.54 2.98 -18.26
N LEU A 253 25.58 3.09 -19.19
CA LEU A 253 25.77 2.68 -20.58
C LEU A 253 26.78 3.56 -21.31
N TYR A 254 26.81 4.86 -21.02
CA TYR A 254 27.80 5.77 -21.59
C TYR A 254 29.23 5.36 -21.19
N VAL A 255 29.47 5.05 -19.91
CA VAL A 255 30.79 4.57 -19.46
C VAL A 255 31.13 3.20 -20.05
N ARG A 256 30.15 2.29 -20.19
CA ARG A 256 30.36 0.92 -20.69
C ARG A 256 30.59 0.84 -22.20
N ILE A 257 29.81 1.59 -22.98
CA ILE A 257 29.75 1.52 -24.45
C ILE A 257 30.54 2.67 -25.07
N GLY A 258 30.44 3.88 -24.50
CA GLY A 258 31.17 5.05 -24.98
C GLY A 258 32.69 4.97 -24.74
N ALA A 259 33.15 4.09 -23.83
CA ALA A 259 34.58 3.78 -23.70
C ALA A 259 35.09 2.74 -24.72
N GLN A 260 34.22 2.22 -25.59
CA GLN A 260 34.57 1.28 -26.66
C GLN A 260 34.62 1.92 -28.06
N VAL A 261 34.45 3.25 -28.15
CA VAL A 261 34.59 4.05 -29.37
C VAL A 261 35.69 5.09 -29.15
#